data_AF-A0A938EAE2-F1
#
_entry.id   AF-A0A938EAE2-F1
#
_cell.length_a   1.000
_cell.length_b   1.000
_cell.length_c   1.000
_cell.angle_alpha   90.00
_cell.angle_beta   90.00
_cell.angle_gamma   90.00
#
_symmetry.space_group_name_H-M   'P 1'
#
loop_
_entity.id
_entity.type
_entity.pdbx_description
1 polymer ?
#
loop_
_entity_poly.entity_id
_entity_poly.type
_entity_poly.pdbx_seq_one_letter_code
_entity_poly.pdbx_strand_id
1 'polypeptide(L)'
;MSALVVAHGAAGLEAGGGSSLYGVASEHVPALVAALATPVVALSLRLLGASGRGRAARLLAGYRALPVPERFAAWMLAASALAHLGLVAGHGGSARTLLFLADALLLGGTAVRLVAGRPWRLLGGLVLTASLLAYGVVHLGGEAPDQVGLATKLLELGALAVVVSPAGGTRRRRLAGSSAVVVLVVGVGISAWAGAFQAAEAGGGHHGG
;
A
#
# COMPACT_ATOMS: atom_id res chain seq x y z
N MET A 1 -26.33 24.31 -32.59
CA MET A 1 -24.97 23.94 -33.01
C MET A 1 -23.96 24.29 -31.91
N SER A 2 -24.02 23.65 -30.73
CA SER A 2 -23.12 23.96 -29.60
C SER A 2 -22.86 22.76 -28.67
N ALA A 3 -22.76 21.55 -29.22
CA ALA A 3 -22.42 20.34 -28.44
C ALA A 3 -21.17 19.61 -28.96
N LEU A 4 -20.59 20.05 -30.09
CA LEU A 4 -19.48 19.33 -30.74
C LEU A 4 -18.07 19.80 -30.33
N VAL A 5 -17.95 20.89 -29.58
CA VAL A 5 -16.64 21.51 -29.27
C VAL A 5 -16.03 20.97 -27.96
N VAL A 6 -16.83 20.40 -27.05
CA VAL A 6 -16.31 19.87 -25.77
C VAL A 6 -15.63 18.50 -25.95
N ALA A 7 -15.98 17.74 -26.98
CA ALA A 7 -15.39 16.41 -27.22
C ALA A 7 -13.95 16.45 -27.76
N HIS A 8 -13.49 17.57 -28.35
CA HIS A 8 -12.12 17.70 -28.87
C HIS A 8 -11.11 18.23 -27.84
N GLY A 9 -11.59 18.72 -26.68
CA GLY A 9 -10.70 19.18 -25.59
C GLY A 9 -10.18 18.06 -24.69
N ALA A 10 -10.89 16.94 -24.60
CA ALA A 10 -10.49 15.79 -23.77
C ALA A 10 -9.51 14.84 -24.48
N ALA A 11 -9.56 14.76 -25.81
CA ALA A 11 -8.65 13.91 -26.59
C ALA A 11 -7.23 14.50 -26.73
N GLY A 12 -7.04 15.79 -26.42
CA GLY A 12 -5.75 16.47 -26.54
C GLY A 12 -4.85 16.44 -25.30
N LEU A 13 -5.37 16.03 -24.14
CA LEU A 13 -4.57 15.90 -22.91
C LEU A 13 -3.94 14.51 -22.74
N GLU A 14 -4.41 13.51 -23.50
CA GLU A 14 -3.84 12.16 -23.55
C GLU A 14 -2.58 12.07 -24.45
N ALA A 15 -2.33 13.09 -25.28
CA ALA A 15 -1.20 13.12 -26.22
C ALA A 15 0.06 13.83 -25.66
N GLY A 16 0.00 14.34 -24.42
CA GLY A 16 1.18 14.81 -23.70
C GLY A 16 1.79 13.64 -22.95
N GLY A 17 2.99 13.20 -23.37
CA GLY A 17 3.76 12.12 -22.73
C GLY A 17 4.13 12.41 -21.27
N GLY A 18 3.14 12.39 -20.38
CA GLY A 18 3.35 12.33 -18.95
C GLY A 18 3.78 10.91 -18.61
N SER A 19 4.93 10.76 -17.95
CA SER A 19 5.36 9.42 -17.55
C SER A 19 4.34 8.84 -16.56
N SER A 20 4.01 7.56 -16.73
CA SER A 20 3.16 6.80 -15.81
C SER A 20 3.64 6.89 -14.36
N LEU A 21 4.95 7.12 -14.18
CA LEU A 21 5.62 7.39 -12.90
C LEU A 21 5.03 8.59 -12.14
N TYR A 22 4.47 9.57 -12.86
CA TYR A 22 3.79 10.74 -12.26
C TYR A 22 2.26 10.64 -12.31
N GLY A 23 1.71 9.57 -12.87
CA GLY A 23 0.28 9.31 -12.97
C GLY A 23 -0.29 8.50 -11.82
N VAL A 24 -1.63 8.47 -11.75
CA VAL A 24 -2.39 7.52 -10.95
C VAL A 24 -3.22 6.70 -11.94
N ALA A 25 -3.04 5.39 -11.92
CA ALA A 25 -3.82 4.51 -12.78
C ALA A 25 -5.30 4.57 -12.35
N SER A 26 -6.22 4.50 -13.31
CA SER A 26 -7.66 4.67 -13.05
C SER A 26 -8.18 3.62 -12.05
N GLU A 27 -7.66 2.40 -12.16
CA GLU A 27 -7.89 1.23 -11.31
C GLU A 27 -7.32 1.41 -9.89
N HIS A 28 -6.42 2.37 -9.67
CA HIS A 28 -5.83 2.67 -8.37
C HIS A 28 -6.49 3.86 -7.67
N VAL A 29 -7.36 4.62 -8.35
CA VAL A 29 -8.12 5.72 -7.72
C VAL A 29 -8.94 5.23 -6.51
N PRO A 30 -9.67 4.10 -6.56
CA PRO A 30 -10.38 3.60 -5.39
C PRO A 30 -9.46 3.26 -4.22
N ALA A 31 -8.24 2.77 -4.50
CA ALA A 31 -7.23 2.50 -3.49
C ALA A 31 -6.73 3.78 -2.82
N LEU A 32 -6.48 4.84 -3.59
CA LEU A 32 -6.12 6.16 -3.06
C LEU A 32 -7.21 6.71 -2.14
N VAL A 33 -8.46 6.69 -2.60
CA VAL A 33 -9.61 7.17 -1.80
C VAL A 33 -9.74 6.35 -0.50
N ALA A 34 -9.63 5.02 -0.58
CA ALA A 34 -9.71 4.16 0.59
C ALA A 34 -8.57 4.41 1.58
N ALA A 35 -7.34 4.60 1.10
CA ALA A 35 -6.19 4.95 1.95
C ALA A 35 -6.40 6.31 2.64
N LEU A 36 -6.84 7.33 1.91
CA LEU A 36 -7.16 8.66 2.45
C LEU A 36 -8.35 8.67 3.42
N ALA A 37 -9.21 7.63 3.41
CA ALA A 37 -10.28 7.47 4.38
C ALA A 37 -9.79 6.96 5.76
N THR A 38 -8.51 6.56 5.89
CA THR A 38 -7.93 6.10 7.17
C THR A 38 -8.16 7.05 8.35
N PRO A 39 -7.90 8.38 8.26
CA PRO A 39 -8.24 9.32 9.34
C PRO A 39 -9.74 9.35 9.68
N VAL A 40 -10.61 9.19 8.69
CA VAL A 40 -12.07 9.12 8.91
C VAL A 40 -12.43 7.85 9.67
N VAL A 41 -11.87 6.69 9.29
CA VAL A 41 -12.05 5.43 10.03
C VAL A 41 -11.54 5.57 11.47
N ALA A 42 -10.39 6.21 11.67
CA ALA A 42 -9.85 6.47 13.00
C ALA A 42 -10.77 7.40 13.83
N LEU A 43 -11.35 8.43 13.22
CA LEU A 43 -12.33 9.30 13.86
C LEU A 43 -13.61 8.53 14.22
N SER A 44 -14.14 7.73 13.30
CA SER A 44 -15.32 6.88 13.55
C SER A 44 -15.08 5.92 14.70
N LEU A 45 -13.90 5.28 14.78
CA LEU A 45 -13.54 4.44 15.92
C LEU A 45 -13.47 5.22 17.24
N ARG A 46 -13.01 6.47 17.22
CA ARG A 46 -13.00 7.35 18.40
C ARG A 46 -14.42 7.71 18.86
N LEU A 47 -15.29 8.08 17.93
CA LEU A 47 -16.68 8.44 18.22
C LEU A 47 -17.47 7.24 18.74
N LEU A 48 -17.37 6.09 18.08
CA LEU A 48 -18.02 4.84 18.52
C LEU A 48 -17.46 4.35 19.87
N GLY A 49 -16.16 4.57 20.10
CA GLY A 49 -15.48 4.24 21.35
C GLY A 49 -15.78 5.19 22.52
N ALA A 50 -16.44 6.33 22.29
CA ALA A 50 -16.71 7.34 23.32
C ALA A 50 -17.60 6.81 24.46
N SER A 51 -18.46 5.82 24.16
CA SER A 51 -19.29 5.13 25.16
C SER A 51 -18.49 4.27 26.16
N GLY A 52 -17.20 4.03 25.90
CA GLY A 52 -16.33 3.19 26.73
C GLY A 52 -16.64 1.69 26.67
N ARG A 53 -17.65 1.27 25.90
CA ARG A 53 -18.10 -0.12 25.81
C ARG A 53 -17.91 -0.68 24.39
N GLY A 54 -17.75 -1.99 24.29
CA GLY A 54 -17.73 -2.71 23.01
C GLY A 54 -16.37 -2.80 22.31
N ARG A 55 -16.38 -3.25 21.05
CA ARG A 55 -15.16 -3.55 20.29
C ARG A 55 -14.35 -2.30 19.96
N ALA A 56 -15.00 -1.20 19.56
CA ALA A 56 -14.33 0.06 19.23
C ALA A 56 -13.55 0.65 20.41
N ALA A 57 -14.15 0.67 21.61
CA ALA A 57 -13.49 1.11 22.83
C ALA A 57 -12.25 0.27 23.17
N ARG A 58 -12.34 -1.07 23.04
CA ARG A 58 -11.20 -1.99 23.26
C ARG A 58 -10.07 -1.77 22.26
N LEU A 59 -10.38 -1.61 20.97
CA LEU A 59 -9.38 -1.32 19.96
C LEU A 59 -8.71 0.04 20.21
N LEU A 60 -9.48 1.07 20.58
CA LEU A 60 -8.92 2.39 20.88
C LEU A 60 -8.02 2.37 22.13
N ALA A 61 -8.42 1.65 23.18
CA ALA A 61 -7.61 1.47 24.38
C ALA A 61 -6.32 0.72 24.07
N GLY A 62 -6.40 -0.37 23.31
CA GLY A 62 -5.23 -1.13 22.85
C GLY A 62 -4.27 -0.27 22.03
N TYR A 63 -4.78 0.49 21.06
CA TYR A 63 -3.97 1.39 20.24
C TYR A 63 -3.27 2.46 21.08
N ARG A 64 -3.96 3.03 22.08
CA ARG A 64 -3.38 4.00 23.01
C ARG A 64 -2.35 3.36 23.95
N ALA A 65 -2.43 2.07 24.24
CA ALA A 65 -1.43 1.39 25.06
C ALA A 65 -0.14 1.07 24.29
N LEU A 66 -0.17 1.06 22.95
CA LEU A 66 1.01 0.76 22.14
C LEU A 66 2.12 1.81 22.30
N PRO A 67 3.40 1.39 22.27
CA PRO A 67 4.54 2.27 22.03
C PRO A 67 4.38 3.05 20.72
N VAL A 68 4.98 4.24 20.65
CA VAL A 68 4.88 5.14 19.47
C VAL A 68 5.20 4.43 18.14
N PRO A 69 6.29 3.65 17.99
CA PRO A 69 6.58 2.96 16.73
C PRO A 69 5.48 1.97 16.32
N GLU A 70 4.88 1.28 17.29
CA GLU A 70 3.81 0.31 17.03
C GLU A 70 2.49 1.01 16.71
N ARG A 71 2.24 2.22 17.23
CA ARG A 71 1.10 3.05 16.79
C ARG A 71 1.24 3.45 15.32
N PHE A 72 2.44 3.83 14.88
CA PHE A 72 2.71 4.10 13.47
C PHE A 72 2.53 2.84 12.63
N ALA A 73 3.06 1.68 13.07
CA ALA A 73 2.87 0.41 12.36
C ALA A 73 1.39 0.02 12.23
N ALA A 74 0.59 0.17 13.28
CA ALA A 74 -0.84 -0.08 13.23
C ALA A 74 -1.55 0.84 12.20
N TRP A 75 -1.13 2.11 12.12
CA TRP A 75 -1.69 3.06 11.16
C TRP A 75 -1.29 2.73 9.72
N MET A 76 0.00 2.43 9.49
CA MET A 76 0.52 2.01 8.18
C MET A 76 -0.16 0.71 7.70
N LEU A 77 -0.29 -0.30 8.56
CA LEU A 77 -0.99 -1.56 8.23
C LEU A 77 -2.47 -1.31 7.89
N ALA A 78 -3.16 -0.45 8.65
CA ALA A 78 -4.56 -0.13 8.38
C ALA A 78 -4.74 0.64 7.06
N ALA A 79 -3.87 1.61 6.78
CA ALA A 79 -3.88 2.37 5.53
C ALA A 79 -3.58 1.46 4.33
N SER A 80 -2.57 0.59 4.42
CA SER A 80 -2.29 -0.41 3.38
C SER A 80 -3.43 -1.39 3.20
N ALA A 81 -4.09 -1.86 4.28
CA ALA A 81 -5.25 -2.73 4.18
C ALA A 81 -6.42 -2.07 3.43
N LEU A 82 -6.69 -0.80 3.71
CA LEU A 82 -7.72 -0.03 3.00
C LEU A 82 -7.34 0.21 1.53
N ALA A 83 -6.07 0.51 1.24
CA ALA A 83 -5.59 0.63 -0.13
C ALA A 83 -5.83 -0.66 -0.93
N HIS A 84 -5.45 -1.82 -0.38
CA HIS A 84 -5.69 -3.13 -1.02
C HIS A 84 -7.18 -3.41 -1.17
N LEU A 85 -8.02 -3.05 -0.19
CA LEU A 85 -9.47 -3.17 -0.32
C LEU A 85 -10.03 -2.27 -1.43
N GLY A 86 -9.47 -1.08 -1.63
CA GLY A 86 -9.81 -0.23 -2.78
C GLY A 86 -9.38 -0.86 -4.11
N LEU A 87 -8.21 -1.51 -4.16
CA LEU A 87 -7.76 -2.24 -5.36
C LEU A 87 -8.71 -3.38 -5.75
N VAL A 88 -9.39 -4.02 -4.80
CA VAL A 88 -10.45 -5.01 -5.08
C VAL A 88 -11.55 -4.41 -5.96
N ALA A 89 -11.96 -3.16 -5.68
CA ALA A 89 -12.98 -2.47 -6.47
C ALA A 89 -12.45 -2.07 -7.86
N GLY A 90 -11.20 -1.59 -7.95
CA GLY A 90 -10.60 -1.20 -9.22
C GLY A 90 -10.24 -2.35 -10.17
N HIS A 91 -9.99 -3.55 -9.62
CA HIS A 91 -9.59 -4.74 -10.38
C HIS A 91 -10.67 -5.83 -10.43
N GLY A 92 -11.94 -5.48 -10.18
CA GLY A 92 -13.04 -6.43 -10.07
C GLY A 92 -13.12 -7.41 -11.25
N GLY A 93 -13.12 -8.71 -10.96
CA GLY A 93 -13.22 -9.77 -11.97
C GLY A 93 -11.88 -10.31 -12.49
N SER A 94 -10.74 -9.86 -11.95
CA SER A 94 -9.42 -10.40 -12.27
C SER A 94 -8.94 -11.42 -11.24
N ALA A 95 -7.97 -12.27 -11.60
CA ALA A 95 -7.31 -13.15 -10.63
C ALA A 95 -6.65 -12.37 -9.47
N ARG A 96 -6.25 -11.10 -9.71
CA ARG A 96 -5.63 -10.22 -8.71
C ARG A 96 -6.61 -9.74 -7.65
N THR A 97 -7.91 -9.71 -7.94
CA THR A 97 -8.95 -9.32 -6.96
C THR A 97 -8.85 -10.14 -5.68
N LEU A 98 -8.65 -11.46 -5.81
CA LEU A 98 -8.54 -12.36 -4.66
C LEU A 98 -7.25 -12.13 -3.86
N LEU A 99 -6.14 -11.83 -4.54
CA LEU A 99 -4.87 -11.49 -3.90
C LEU A 99 -4.97 -10.17 -3.13
N PHE A 100 -5.57 -9.14 -3.73
CA PHE A 100 -5.80 -7.87 -3.05
C PHE A 100 -6.74 -8.01 -1.85
N LEU A 101 -7.80 -8.82 -1.97
CA LEU A 101 -8.69 -9.10 -0.85
C LEU A 101 -7.97 -9.86 0.28
N ALA A 102 -7.17 -10.87 -0.07
CA ALA A 102 -6.38 -11.61 0.89
C ALA A 102 -5.38 -10.70 1.62
N ASP A 103 -4.65 -9.85 0.91
CA ASP A 103 -3.73 -8.87 1.49
C ASP A 103 -4.47 -7.88 2.39
N ALA A 104 -5.61 -7.33 1.96
CA ALA A 104 -6.42 -6.42 2.77
C ALA A 104 -6.83 -7.06 4.11
N LEU A 105 -7.31 -8.31 4.07
CA LEU A 105 -7.73 -9.04 5.27
C LEU A 105 -6.54 -9.40 6.17
N LEU A 106 -5.41 -9.81 5.61
CA LEU A 106 -4.21 -10.19 6.38
C LEU A 106 -3.54 -8.97 7.01
N LEU A 107 -3.42 -7.86 6.29
CA LEU A 107 -2.89 -6.59 6.79
C LEU A 107 -3.80 -6.01 7.88
N GLY A 108 -5.11 -5.93 7.61
CA GLY A 108 -6.10 -5.45 8.58
C GLY A 108 -6.17 -6.35 9.82
N GLY A 109 -6.16 -7.67 9.63
CA GLY A 109 -6.09 -8.65 10.70
C GLY A 109 -4.83 -8.51 11.54
N THR A 110 -3.68 -8.24 10.92
CA THR A 110 -2.41 -7.97 11.61
C THR A 110 -2.49 -6.69 12.43
N ALA A 111 -3.05 -5.60 11.89
CA ALA A 111 -3.28 -4.36 12.63
C ALA A 111 -4.17 -4.59 13.87
N VAL A 112 -5.25 -5.35 13.72
CA VAL A 112 -6.14 -5.72 14.82
C VAL A 112 -5.41 -6.57 15.87
N ARG A 113 -4.60 -7.55 15.46
CA ARG A 113 -3.80 -8.38 16.39
C ARG A 113 -2.79 -7.54 17.17
N LEU A 114 -2.09 -6.63 16.50
CA LEU A 114 -1.14 -5.69 17.11
C LEU A 114 -1.84 -4.86 18.19
N VAL A 115 -2.95 -4.20 17.84
CA VAL A 115 -3.74 -3.39 18.77
C VAL A 115 -4.32 -4.21 19.92
N ALA A 116 -4.68 -5.47 19.69
CA ALA A 116 -5.18 -6.37 20.71
C ALA A 116 -4.08 -7.02 21.59
N GLY A 117 -2.80 -6.66 21.41
CA GLY A 117 -1.69 -7.24 22.15
C GLY A 117 -1.44 -8.73 21.84
N ARG A 118 -1.94 -9.23 20.70
CA ARG A 118 -1.76 -10.62 20.26
C ARG A 118 -0.47 -10.77 19.45
N PRO A 119 0.15 -11.96 19.38
CA PRO A 119 1.32 -12.17 18.54
C PRO A 119 1.03 -11.80 17.09
N TRP A 120 1.75 -10.81 16.56
CA TRP A 120 1.46 -10.20 15.25
C TRP A 120 2.69 -10.17 14.34
N ARG A 121 3.90 -10.12 14.89
CA ARG A 121 5.15 -9.90 14.13
C ARG A 121 5.43 -10.94 13.07
N LEU A 122 5.21 -12.23 13.35
CA LEU A 122 5.44 -13.28 12.34
C LEU A 122 4.48 -13.13 11.15
N LEU A 123 3.18 -13.02 11.44
CA LEU A 123 2.16 -12.82 10.40
C LEU A 123 2.44 -11.52 9.62
N GLY A 124 2.69 -10.43 10.33
CA GLY A 124 3.01 -9.12 9.75
C GLY A 124 4.25 -9.16 8.86
N GLY A 125 5.31 -9.83 9.30
CA GLY A 125 6.53 -9.98 8.51
C GLY A 125 6.29 -10.77 7.23
N LEU A 126 5.55 -11.88 7.32
CA LEU A 126 5.21 -12.70 6.16
C LEU A 126 4.32 -11.96 5.15
N VAL A 127 3.22 -11.34 5.60
CA VAL A 127 2.30 -10.63 4.69
C VAL A 127 2.96 -9.43 4.02
N LEU A 128 3.71 -8.61 4.78
CA LEU A 128 4.40 -7.44 4.22
C LEU A 128 5.48 -7.87 3.23
N THR A 129 6.27 -8.89 3.56
CA THR A 129 7.30 -9.40 2.63
C THR A 129 6.65 -9.96 1.37
N ALA A 130 5.59 -10.75 1.50
CA ALA A 130 4.87 -11.31 0.35
C ALA A 130 4.29 -10.21 -0.55
N SER A 131 3.68 -9.18 0.03
CA SER A 131 3.08 -8.06 -0.72
C SER A 131 4.13 -7.21 -1.45
N LEU A 132 5.31 -7.01 -0.85
CA LEU A 132 6.44 -6.32 -1.50
C LEU A 132 7.04 -7.14 -2.65
N LEU A 133 7.16 -8.46 -2.47
CA LEU A 133 7.64 -9.36 -3.53
C LEU A 133 6.64 -9.44 -4.69
N ALA A 134 5.35 -9.55 -4.41
CA ALA A 134 4.29 -9.57 -5.42
C ALA A 134 4.32 -8.29 -6.27
N TYR A 135 4.49 -7.13 -5.63
CA TYR A 135 4.68 -5.84 -6.31
C TYR A 135 5.91 -5.85 -7.24
N GLY A 136 7.05 -6.36 -6.74
CA GLY A 136 8.26 -6.50 -7.54
C GLY A 136 8.06 -7.39 -8.79
N VAL A 137 7.41 -8.55 -8.62
CA VAL A 137 7.12 -9.48 -9.73
C VAL A 137 6.28 -8.83 -10.82
N VAL A 138 5.23 -8.08 -10.45
CA VAL A 138 4.35 -7.41 -11.41
C VAL A 138 5.14 -6.40 -12.26
N HIS A 139 6.02 -5.60 -11.65
CA HIS A 139 6.76 -4.56 -12.38
C HIS A 139 7.96 -5.09 -13.15
N LEU A 140 8.57 -6.17 -12.68
CA LEU A 140 9.54 -6.92 -13.49
C LEU A 140 8.87 -7.57 -14.71
N GLY A 141 7.56 -7.82 -14.66
CA GLY A 141 6.74 -8.26 -15.79
C GLY A 141 6.37 -7.15 -16.78
N GLY A 142 6.89 -5.92 -16.61
CA GLY A 142 6.71 -4.81 -17.56
C GLY A 142 5.57 -3.85 -17.22
N GLU A 143 4.83 -4.08 -16.14
CA GLU A 143 3.83 -3.11 -15.68
C GLU A 143 4.49 -1.91 -15.02
N ALA A 144 4.13 -0.71 -15.47
CA ALA A 144 4.68 0.51 -14.90
C ALA A 144 4.18 0.73 -13.47
N PRO A 145 5.06 1.16 -12.54
CA PRO A 145 4.61 1.65 -11.25
C PRO A 145 3.83 2.96 -11.40
N ASP A 146 2.86 3.16 -10.53
CA ASP A 146 2.19 4.44 -10.33
C ASP A 146 2.39 4.97 -8.91
N GLN A 147 1.96 6.21 -8.67
CA GLN A 147 2.18 6.87 -7.38
C GLN A 147 1.46 6.19 -6.20
N VAL A 148 0.27 5.64 -6.46
CA VAL A 148 -0.54 4.98 -5.41
C VAL A 148 0.10 3.67 -4.98
N GLY A 149 0.56 2.86 -5.95
CA GLY A 149 1.33 1.65 -5.70
C GLY A 149 2.59 1.96 -4.88
N LEU A 150 3.40 2.91 -5.33
CA LEU A 150 4.63 3.31 -4.64
C LEU A 150 4.37 3.81 -3.21
N ALA A 151 3.39 4.70 -3.02
CA ALA A 151 3.01 5.21 -1.70
C ALA A 151 2.57 4.08 -0.77
N THR A 152 1.79 3.12 -1.27
CA THR A 152 1.35 1.94 -0.50
C THR A 152 2.54 1.09 -0.08
N LYS A 153 3.52 0.87 -0.96
CA LYS A 153 4.73 0.10 -0.64
C LYS A 153 5.64 0.82 0.36
N LEU A 154 5.68 2.15 0.37
CA LEU A 154 6.38 2.91 1.42
C LEU A 154 5.77 2.69 2.80
N LEU A 155 4.43 2.67 2.90
CA LEU A 155 3.73 2.35 4.15
C LEU A 155 4.06 0.92 4.61
N GLU A 156 4.06 -0.05 3.69
CA GLU A 156 4.41 -1.44 4.00
C GLU A 156 5.86 -1.60 4.45
N LEU A 157 6.82 -0.94 3.78
CA LEU A 157 8.23 -0.93 4.18
C LEU A 157 8.40 -0.31 5.57
N GLY A 158 7.71 0.80 5.86
CA GLY A 158 7.72 1.42 7.18
C GLY A 158 7.15 0.50 8.26
N ALA A 159 6.04 -0.19 7.99
CA ALA A 159 5.48 -1.18 8.91
C ALA A 159 6.44 -2.37 9.10
N LEU A 160 7.07 -2.85 8.03
CA LEU A 160 8.01 -3.97 8.07
C LEU A 160 9.25 -3.62 8.88
N ALA A 161 9.75 -2.39 8.76
CA ALA A 161 10.85 -1.89 9.58
C ALA A 161 10.54 -2.00 11.08
N VAL A 162 9.31 -1.68 11.50
CA VAL A 162 8.87 -1.85 12.89
C VAL A 162 8.74 -3.34 13.25
N VAL A 163 8.21 -4.18 12.35
CA VAL A 163 8.10 -5.64 12.55
C VAL A 163 9.44 -6.30 12.79
N VAL A 164 10.46 -5.95 12.02
CA VAL A 164 11.80 -6.56 12.13
C VAL A 164 12.69 -5.89 13.18
N SER A 165 12.32 -4.70 13.65
CA SER A 165 13.02 -4.01 14.74
C SER A 165 12.89 -4.81 16.04
N PRO A 166 13.98 -5.39 16.58
CA PRO A 166 13.86 -6.23 17.76
C PRO A 166 13.71 -5.38 19.02
N ALA A 167 12.62 -5.61 19.78
CA ALA A 167 12.49 -5.09 21.14
C ALA A 167 13.51 -5.81 22.04
N GLY A 168 14.68 -5.19 22.27
CA GLY A 168 15.71 -5.75 23.15
C GLY A 168 16.66 -6.79 22.52
N GLY A 169 16.74 -6.89 21.18
CA GLY A 169 17.60 -7.88 20.52
C GLY A 169 19.09 -7.53 20.44
N THR A 170 19.91 -8.57 20.25
CA THR A 170 21.37 -8.47 20.06
C THR A 170 21.72 -7.61 18.84
N ARG A 171 22.94 -7.04 18.82
CA ARG A 171 23.46 -6.24 17.69
C ARG A 171 23.29 -6.97 16.35
N ARG A 172 23.54 -8.28 16.31
CA ARG A 172 23.37 -9.11 15.09
C ARG A 172 21.93 -9.11 14.58
N ARG A 173 20.93 -9.26 15.45
CA ARG A 173 19.51 -9.22 15.05
C ARG A 173 19.09 -7.85 14.54
N ARG A 174 19.60 -6.78 15.15
CA ARG A 174 19.36 -5.39 14.69
C ARG A 174 19.95 -5.15 13.30
N LEU A 175 21.19 -5.60 13.08
CA LEU A 175 21.84 -5.50 11.78
C LEU A 175 21.08 -6.31 10.72
N ALA A 176 20.74 -7.57 11.01
CA ALA A 176 19.97 -8.40 10.09
C ALA A 176 18.62 -7.77 9.70
N GLY A 177 17.86 -7.25 10.68
CA GLY A 177 16.60 -6.56 10.40
C GLY A 177 16.79 -5.29 9.56
N SER A 178 17.81 -4.48 9.88
CA SER A 178 18.12 -3.26 9.11
C SER A 178 18.54 -3.58 7.69
N SER A 179 19.43 -4.57 7.51
CA SER A 179 19.86 -5.04 6.20
C SER A 179 18.71 -5.60 5.37
N ALA A 180 17.80 -6.37 5.98
CA ALA A 180 16.61 -6.88 5.28
C ALA A 180 15.71 -5.74 4.77
N VAL A 181 15.48 -4.71 5.59
CA VAL A 181 14.71 -3.52 5.18
C VAL A 181 15.42 -2.79 4.05
N VAL A 182 16.73 -2.56 4.16
CA VAL A 182 17.51 -1.89 3.11
C VAL A 182 17.43 -2.67 1.79
N VAL A 183 17.62 -3.99 1.84
CA VAL A 183 17.51 -4.86 0.65
C VAL A 183 16.12 -4.76 0.03
N LEU A 184 15.06 -4.75 0.83
CA LEU A 184 13.69 -4.61 0.31
C LEU A 184 13.40 -3.21 -0.26
N VAL A 185 13.87 -2.15 0.40
CA VAL A 185 13.76 -0.77 -0.12
C VAL A 185 14.44 -0.67 -1.48
N VAL A 186 15.68 -1.16 -1.58
CA VAL A 186 16.46 -1.16 -2.82
C VAL A 186 15.77 -2.02 -3.88
N GLY A 187 15.31 -3.22 -3.52
CA GLY A 187 14.64 -4.13 -4.45
C GLY A 187 13.35 -3.54 -5.03
N VAL A 188 12.49 -2.96 -4.19
CA VAL A 188 11.25 -2.28 -4.61
C VAL A 188 11.56 -1.07 -5.49
N GLY A 189 12.59 -0.29 -5.13
CA GLY A 189 13.05 0.82 -5.95
C GLY A 189 13.53 0.36 -7.33
N ILE A 190 14.39 -0.66 -7.39
CA ILE A 190 14.90 -1.22 -8.65
C ILE A 190 13.76 -1.76 -9.51
N SER A 191 12.82 -2.53 -8.94
CA SER A 191 11.71 -3.09 -9.72
C SER A 191 10.79 -2.00 -10.27
N ALA A 192 10.54 -0.93 -9.50
CA ALA A 192 9.77 0.21 -9.97
C ALA A 192 10.47 0.91 -11.15
N TRP A 193 11.76 1.24 -11.03
CA TRP A 193 12.50 1.86 -12.12
C TRP A 193 12.59 0.96 -13.35
N ALA A 194 12.85 -0.34 -13.17
CA ALA A 194 12.91 -1.31 -14.26
C ALA A 194 11.57 -1.41 -15.02
N GLY A 195 10.45 -1.48 -14.28
CA GLY A 195 9.11 -1.50 -14.89
C GLY A 195 8.80 -0.20 -15.65
N ALA A 196 9.18 0.95 -15.09
CA ALA A 196 9.00 2.23 -15.76
C ALA A 196 9.79 2.35 -17.07
N PHE A 197 11.04 1.87 -17.10
CA PHE A 197 11.85 1.88 -18.33
C PHE A 197 11.29 0.92 -19.40
N GLN A 198 10.92 -0.30 -19.00
CA GLN A 198 10.32 -1.27 -19.94
C GLN A 198 9.02 -0.74 -20.55
N ALA A 199 8.16 -0.12 -19.75
CA ALA A 199 6.92 0.47 -20.23
C ALA A 199 7.17 1.65 -21.21
N ALA A 200 8.20 2.46 -20.95
CA ALA A 200 8.59 3.55 -21.84
C ALA A 200 9.12 3.04 -23.19
N GLU A 201 9.92 1.97 -23.19
CA GLU A 201 10.40 1.32 -24.42
C GLU A 201 9.24 0.75 -25.25
N ALA A 202 8.26 0.11 -24.61
CA ALA A 202 7.08 -0.42 -25.28
C ALA A 202 6.19 0.68 -25.91
N GLY A 203 6.08 1.85 -25.27
CA GLY A 203 5.30 2.99 -25.78
C GLY A 203 5.99 3.82 -26.86
N GLY A 204 7.33 3.83 -26.90
CA GLY A 204 8.12 4.62 -27.86
C GLY A 204 8.16 4.09 -29.30
N GLY A 205 7.70 2.86 -29.54
CA GLY A 205 7.73 2.20 -30.85
C GLY A 205 6.70 2.67 -31.88
N HIS A 206 5.84 3.64 -31.57
CA HIS A 206 4.73 4.08 -32.45
C HIS A 206 4.94 5.46 -33.12
N HIS A 207 6.11 6.08 -32.99
CA HIS A 207 6.43 7.37 -33.61
C HIS A 207 7.43 7.29 -34.78
N GLY A 208 7.63 6.10 -35.36
CA GLY A 208 8.44 5.89 -36.56
C GLY A 208 7.64 5.18 -37.66
N GLY A 209 6.84 5.93 -38.42
CA GLY A 209 6.07 5.43 -39.57
C GLY A 209 5.36 6.56 -40.30
#